data_AF-A0A844C6P9-F1
#
_entry.id   AF-A0A844C6P9-F1
#
_cell.length_a   1.000
_cell.length_b   1.000
_cell.length_c   1.000
_cell.angle_alpha   90.00
_cell.angle_beta   90.00
_cell.angle_gamma   90.00
#
_symmetry.space_group_name_H-M   'P 1'
#
loop_
_entity.id
_entity.type
_entity.pdbx_description
1 polymer ?
#
loop_
_entity_poly.entity_id
_entity_poly.type
_entity_poly.pdbx_seq_one_letter_code
_entity_poly.pdbx_strand_id
1 'polypeptide(L)'
;MIGGCQNEIDGYLGGLFIRKVMWSTPASIKSNATSIKKFYKSMMEHGYVDKENYTDLCDDIKECMPEWLAEWESYNDFDDLADLAWD
;
A
#
# COMPACT_ATOMS: atom_id res chain seq x y z
N MET A 1 -15.75 -14.41 -5.62
CA MET A 1 -14.87 -13.50 -6.36
C MET A 1 -14.75 -12.24 -5.53
N ILE A 2 -13.66 -12.08 -4.78
CA ILE A 2 -13.35 -10.85 -4.06
C ILE A 2 -12.35 -10.12 -4.96
N GLY A 3 -12.80 -9.03 -5.58
CA GLY A 3 -11.95 -8.17 -6.39
C GLY A 3 -11.10 -7.32 -5.46
N GLY A 4 -9.94 -7.84 -5.07
CA GLY A 4 -8.87 -7.04 -4.50
C GLY A 4 -7.91 -6.62 -5.60
N CYS A 5 -7.18 -5.53 -5.36
CA CYS A 5 -6.12 -5.07 -6.24
C CYS A 5 -5.06 -6.16 -6.42
N GLN A 6 -4.75 -6.56 -7.66
CA GLN A 6 -3.81 -7.64 -7.96
C GLN A 6 -2.71 -7.14 -8.90
N ASN A 7 -1.94 -6.17 -8.43
CA ASN A 7 -0.83 -5.59 -9.16
C ASN A 7 0.39 -5.41 -8.23
N GLU A 8 1.51 -4.97 -8.79
CA GLU A 8 2.77 -4.83 -8.08
C GLU A 8 2.70 -3.75 -6.99
N ILE A 9 1.89 -2.71 -7.18
CA ILE A 9 1.73 -1.65 -6.18
C ILE A 9 0.96 -2.15 -4.96
N ASP A 10 -0.05 -2.99 -5.15
CA ASP A 10 -0.76 -3.70 -4.08
C ASP A 10 0.18 -4.64 -3.31
N GLY A 11 0.94 -5.47 -4.03
CA GLY A 11 1.92 -6.36 -3.39
C GLY A 11 2.96 -5.62 -2.55
N TYR A 12 3.32 -4.39 -2.94
CA TYR A 12 4.21 -3.53 -2.16
C TYR A 12 3.49 -2.85 -0.99
N LEU A 13 2.48 -2.01 -1.24
CA LEU A 13 1.85 -1.15 -0.21
C LEU A 13 0.85 -1.90 0.68
N GLY A 14 0.13 -2.88 0.14
CA GLY A 14 -0.79 -3.76 0.87
C GLY A 14 -0.11 -4.99 1.47
N GLY A 15 1.09 -5.37 1.00
CA GLY A 15 1.79 -6.57 1.47
C GLY A 15 3.10 -6.28 2.19
N LEU A 16 4.17 -6.10 1.40
CA LEU A 16 5.55 -6.03 1.90
C LEU A 16 5.75 -4.87 2.88
N PHE A 17 5.22 -3.69 2.53
CA PHE A 17 5.39 -2.48 3.33
C PHE A 17 4.71 -2.60 4.69
N ILE A 18 3.52 -3.20 4.75
CA ILE A 18 2.79 -3.43 6.00
C ILE A 18 3.54 -4.44 6.89
N ARG A 19 3.92 -5.59 6.30
CA ARG A 19 4.38 -6.76 7.06
C ARG A 19 5.87 -6.74 7.41
N LYS A 20 6.71 -6.13 6.57
CA LYS A 20 8.18 -6.25 6.68
C LYS A 20 8.91 -4.94 6.94
N VAL A 21 8.28 -3.80 6.70
CA VAL A 21 8.90 -2.51 7.03
C VAL A 21 8.51 -2.15 8.46
N MET A 22 9.48 -2.28 9.37
CA MET A 22 9.33 -2.01 10.80
C MET A 22 8.69 -0.63 11.01
N TRP A 23 7.58 -0.59 11.76
CA TRP A 23 6.80 0.61 12.10
C TRP A 23 6.03 1.24 10.94
N SER A 24 5.55 0.46 9.97
CA SER A 24 4.53 0.94 9.07
C SER A 24 3.32 1.46 9.87
N THR A 25 2.78 2.57 9.43
CA THR A 25 1.60 3.25 9.98
C THR A 25 0.69 3.69 8.82
N PRO A 26 -0.61 3.93 9.05
CA PRO A 26 -1.51 4.50 8.04
C PRO A 26 -0.95 5.76 7.38
N ALA A 27 -0.29 6.62 8.16
CA ALA A 27 0.36 7.82 7.65
C ALA A 27 1.54 7.50 6.73
N SER A 28 2.39 6.54 7.10
CA SER A 28 3.55 6.14 6.28
C SER A 28 3.13 5.46 4.96
N ILE A 29 2.02 4.69 4.95
CA ILE A 29 1.45 4.07 3.74
C ILE A 29 1.01 5.17 2.77
N LYS A 30 0.21 6.14 3.26
CA LYS A 30 -0.24 7.30 2.48
C LYS A 30 0.92 8.16 1.97
N SER A 31 1.94 8.36 2.80
CA SER A 31 3.14 9.10 2.43
C SER A 31 3.93 8.38 1.33
N ASN A 32 4.11 7.06 1.44
CA ASN A 32 4.78 6.26 0.41
C ASN A 32 3.99 6.26 -0.91
N ALA A 33 2.68 6.08 -0.87
CA ALA A 33 1.82 6.19 -2.04
C ALA A 33 1.94 7.57 -2.73
N THR A 34 2.07 8.64 -1.94
CA THR A 34 2.31 9.99 -2.47
C THR A 34 3.68 10.12 -3.12
N SER A 35 4.74 9.57 -2.52
CA SER A 35 6.09 9.56 -3.08
C SER A 35 6.15 8.78 -4.39
N ILE A 36 5.48 7.63 -4.46
CA ILE A 36 5.37 6.81 -5.69
C ILE A 36 4.67 7.59 -6.79
N LYS A 37 3.52 8.22 -6.52
CA LYS A 37 2.83 9.07 -7.50
C LYS A 37 3.72 10.20 -8.01
N LYS A 38 4.48 10.87 -7.14
CA LYS A 38 5.41 11.93 -7.55
C LYS A 38 6.54 11.41 -8.43
N PHE A 39 7.10 10.24 -8.08
CA PHE A 39 8.15 9.60 -8.87
C PHE A 39 7.65 9.24 -10.27
N TYR A 40 6.51 8.55 -10.37
CA TYR A 40 5.92 8.17 -11.66
C TYR A 40 5.43 9.38 -12.47
N LYS A 41 4.98 10.45 -11.80
CA LYS A 41 4.68 11.72 -12.48
C LYS A 41 5.93 12.28 -13.15
N SER A 42 7.06 12.31 -12.46
CA SER A 42 8.34 12.76 -13.05
C SER A 42 8.78 11.85 -14.21
N MET A 43 8.61 10.53 -14.07
CA MET A 43 8.90 9.59 -15.17
C MET A 43 8.03 9.86 -16.40
N MET A 44 6.74 10.15 -16.21
CA MET A 44 5.84 10.53 -17.29
C MET A 44 6.25 11.85 -17.95
N GLU A 45 6.58 12.88 -17.16
CA GLU A 45 7.03 14.17 -17.67
C GLU A 45 8.32 14.06 -18.52
N HIS A 46 9.15 13.05 -18.26
CA HIS A 46 10.35 12.73 -19.03
C HIS A 46 10.15 11.69 -20.14
N GLY A 47 8.92 11.19 -20.35
CA GLY A 47 8.59 10.27 -21.43
C GLY A 47 8.96 8.80 -21.18
N TYR A 48 9.25 8.41 -19.94
CA TYR A 48 9.51 7.01 -19.56
C TYR A 48 8.24 6.20 -19.28
N VAL A 49 7.14 6.89 -18.95
CA VAL A 49 5.82 6.31 -18.68
C VAL A 49 4.80 7.13 -19.45
N ASP A 50 3.87 6.50 -20.16
CA ASP A 50 2.80 7.25 -20.81
C ASP A 50 1.73 7.71 -19.79
N LYS A 51 0.86 8.59 -20.24
CA LYS A 51 -0.17 9.19 -19.38
C LYS A 51 -1.20 8.17 -18.90
N GLU A 52 -1.49 7.14 -19.69
CA GLU A 52 -2.46 6.10 -19.37
C GLU A 52 -1.95 5.27 -18.20
N ASN A 53 -0.73 4.73 -18.32
CA ASN A 53 -0.05 3.99 -17.26
C ASN A 53 0.13 4.79 -15.95
N TYR A 54 0.42 6.09 -16.05
CA TYR A 54 0.45 6.95 -14.84
C TYR A 54 -0.93 7.13 -14.20
N THR A 55 -1.97 7.22 -15.02
CA THR A 55 -3.35 7.39 -14.55
C THR A 55 -3.83 6.11 -13.88
N ASP A 56 -3.59 4.95 -14.50
CA ASP A 56 -3.92 3.64 -13.95
C ASP A 56 -3.26 3.42 -12.58
N LEU A 57 -1.95 3.72 -12.46
CA LEU A 57 -1.28 3.67 -11.16
C LEU A 57 -1.94 4.58 -10.10
N CYS A 58 -2.40 5.78 -10.49
CA CYS A 58 -3.05 6.69 -9.56
C CYS A 58 -4.42 6.19 -9.11
N ASP A 59 -5.17 5.59 -10.03
CA ASP A 59 -6.47 5.01 -9.78
C ASP A 59 -6.34 3.75 -8.92
N ASP A 60 -5.41 2.85 -9.22
CA ASP A 60 -5.04 1.72 -8.37
C ASP A 60 -4.74 2.20 -6.95
N ILE A 61 -3.81 3.14 -6.77
CA ILE A 61 -3.49 3.69 -5.44
C ILE A 61 -4.71 4.24 -4.71
N LYS A 62 -5.66 4.83 -5.43
CA LYS A 62 -6.87 5.43 -4.83
C LYS A 62 -7.87 4.35 -4.43
N GLU A 63 -8.09 3.36 -5.29
CA GLU A 63 -9.08 2.30 -5.10
C GLU A 63 -8.62 1.30 -4.03
N CYS A 64 -7.33 0.96 -3.99
CA CYS A 64 -6.79 -0.02 -3.05
C CYS A 64 -6.48 0.54 -1.65
N MET A 65 -6.37 1.87 -1.49
CA MET A 65 -6.01 2.49 -0.21
C MET A 65 -6.86 2.04 0.98
N PRO A 66 -8.20 1.93 0.88
CA PRO A 66 -9.02 1.43 1.99
C PRO A 66 -8.65 0.00 2.38
N GLU A 67 -8.38 -0.88 1.41
CA GLU A 67 -7.99 -2.27 1.64
C GLU A 67 -6.62 -2.34 2.33
N TRP A 68 -5.64 -1.55 1.90
CA TRP A 68 -4.32 -1.50 2.53
C TRP A 68 -4.37 -1.01 3.98
N LEU A 69 -5.27 -0.08 4.29
CA LEU A 69 -5.44 0.41 5.66
C LEU A 69 -6.12 -0.64 6.55
N ALA A 70 -7.10 -1.38 6.02
CA ALA A 70 -7.74 -2.48 6.72
C ALA A 70 -6.76 -3.65 6.96
N GLU A 71 -5.92 -3.97 5.97
CA GLU A 71 -4.86 -4.98 6.11
C GLU A 71 -3.83 -4.56 7.17
N TRP A 72 -3.46 -3.28 7.22
CA TRP A 72 -2.58 -2.76 8.27
C TRP A 72 -3.20 -2.89 9.66
N GLU A 73 -4.47 -2.53 9.81
CA GLU A 73 -5.22 -2.64 11.06
C GLU A 73 -5.29 -4.10 11.50
N SER A 74 -5.70 -5.01 10.61
CA SER A 74 -5.76 -6.45 10.88
C SER A 74 -4.39 -7.06 11.23
N TYR A 75 -3.29 -6.59 10.63
CA TYR A 75 -1.96 -7.11 10.93
C TYR A 75 -1.39 -6.61 12.27
N ASN A 76 -1.77 -5.40 12.69
CA ASN A 76 -1.30 -4.79 13.94
C ASN A 76 -2.31 -4.93 15.10
N ASP A 77 -3.40 -5.65 14.89
CA ASP A 77 -4.31 -6.02 15.95
C ASP A 77 -3.64 -7.09 16.83
N PHE A 78 -3.07 -6.64 17.94
CA PHE A 78 -2.33 -7.47 18.89
C PHE A 78 -3.22 -8.08 19.98
N ASP A 79 -4.54 -7.92 19.92
CA ASP A 79 -5.46 -8.44 20.94
C ASP A 79 -5.40 -9.98 21.06
N ASP A 80 -4.91 -10.68 20.04
CA ASP A 80 -4.68 -12.15 20.06
C ASP A 80 -3.37 -12.58 20.78
N LEU A 81 -2.48 -11.67 21.17
CA LEU A 81 -1.23 -12.01 21.87
C LEU A 81 -1.37 -12.02 23.41
N ALA A 82 -2.50 -11.57 23.94
CA ALA A 82 -2.76 -11.60 25.38
C ALA A 82 -2.86 -13.04 25.92
N ASP A 83 -3.33 -13.98 25.10
CA ASP A 83 -3.50 -15.40 25.48
C ASP A 83 -2.20 -16.23 25.42
N LEU A 84 -1.12 -15.68 24.86
CA LEU A 84 0.18 -16.37 24.73
C LEU A 84 1.26 -15.87 25.71
N ALA A 85 0.92 -14.94 26.59
CA ALA A 85 1.92 -14.24 27.39
C ALA A 85 2.20 -14.88 28.77
N TRP A 86 1.39 -15.79 29.31
CA TRP A 86 1.58 -16.30 30.68
C TRP A 86 1.34 -17.82 30.79
N ASP A 87 2.40 -18.60 30.54
CA ASP A 87 2.69 -19.86 31.24
C ASP A 87 4.17 -19.84 31.68
#